data_AF-W4EJ98-F1
#
_entry.id   AF-W4EJ98-F1
#
_cell.length_a   1.000
_cell.length_b   1.000
_cell.length_c   1.000
_cell.angle_alpha   90.00
_cell.angle_beta   90.00
_cell.angle_gamma   90.00
#
_symmetry.space_group_name_H-M   'P 1'
#
loop_
_entity.id
_entity.type
_entity.pdbx_description
1 polymer ?
#
loop_
_entity_poly.entity_id
_entity_poly.type
_entity_poly.pdbx_seq_one_letter_code
_entity_poly.pdbx_strand_id
1 'polypeptide(L)'
;MVDDLPEALVTGREYQYLNYYFKKLAYNPTSIKEEDVTEYIRQYSRPGALRAGFNYYRTLLDDGQYNQQYNEHKLTMPILAYCGETSTGDYLLQSILSISEHVEGGSILECGHYSRRTTWILN
;
A
#
# COMPACT_ATOMS: atom_id res chain seq x y z
N MET A 1 -6.14 9.93 14.39
CA MET A 1 -5.06 10.69 13.73
C MET A 1 -5.36 12.18 13.89
N VAL A 2 -4.37 13.08 13.81
CA VAL A 2 -4.60 14.53 13.99
C VAL A 2 -5.18 15.13 12.71
N ASP A 3 -6.25 15.91 12.84
CA ASP A 3 -6.87 16.63 11.73
C ASP A 3 -6.04 17.84 11.30
N ASP A 4 -6.04 18.12 10.00
CA ASP A 4 -5.41 19.25 9.31
C ASP A 4 -3.88 19.40 9.41
N LEU A 5 -3.24 18.83 10.44
CA LEU A 5 -1.79 18.89 10.64
C LEU A 5 -1.02 18.23 9.48
N PRO A 6 -1.39 17.02 8.99
CA PRO A 6 -0.70 16.41 7.86
C PRO A 6 -0.76 17.27 6.59
N GLU A 7 -1.92 17.83 6.27
CA GLU A 7 -2.10 18.73 5.12
C GLU A 7 -1.23 19.98 5.25
N ALA A 8 -1.18 20.60 6.43
CA ALA A 8 -0.34 21.78 6.68
C ALA A 8 1.16 21.47 6.54
N LEU A 9 1.59 20.26 6.88
CA LEU A 9 2.99 19.83 6.77
C LEU A 9 3.39 19.42 5.34
N VAL A 10 2.44 19.03 4.50
CA VAL A 10 2.75 18.47 3.17
C VAL A 10 2.40 19.41 2.02
N THR A 11 1.46 20.34 2.21
CA THR A 11 1.08 21.30 1.16
C THR A 11 2.29 22.12 0.70
N GLY A 12 2.54 22.15 -0.61
CA GLY A 12 3.72 22.78 -1.22
C GLY A 12 5.02 21.99 -1.08
N ARG A 13 4.97 20.80 -0.49
CA ARG A 13 6.09 19.86 -0.29
C ARG A 13 5.73 18.44 -0.74
N GLU A 14 4.74 18.31 -1.62
CA GLU A 14 4.20 17.03 -2.08
C GLU A 14 5.29 16.17 -2.73
N TYR A 15 6.18 16.79 -3.51
CA TYR A 15 7.32 16.11 -4.12
C TYR A 15 8.23 15.48 -3.07
N GLN A 16 8.71 16.26 -2.10
CA GLN A 16 9.61 15.76 -1.05
C GLN A 16 8.95 14.66 -0.25
N TYR A 17 7.67 14.84 0.10
CA TYR A 17 6.91 13.87 0.88
C TYR A 17 6.71 12.56 0.12
N LEU A 18 6.12 12.58 -1.08
CA LEU A 18 5.80 11.36 -1.82
C LEU A 18 7.03 10.68 -2.39
N ASN A 19 7.99 11.44 -2.94
CA ASN A 19 9.23 10.88 -3.47
C ASN A 19 10.05 10.18 -2.38
N TYR A 20 10.03 10.69 -1.14
CA TYR A 20 10.65 10.00 -0.01
C TYR A 20 10.04 8.61 0.17
N TYR A 21 8.71 8.47 0.21
CA TYR A 21 8.06 7.16 0.37
C TYR A 21 8.23 6.26 -0.85
N PHE A 22 8.19 6.80 -2.07
CA PHE A 22 8.48 6.03 -3.28
C PHE A 22 9.88 5.40 -3.21
N LYS A 23 10.91 6.19 -2.88
CA LYS A 23 12.27 5.67 -2.77
C LYS A 23 12.49 4.78 -1.56
N LYS A 24 11.89 5.12 -0.41
CA LYS A 24 12.08 4.37 0.84
C LYS A 24 11.42 3.00 0.82
N LEU A 25 10.28 2.86 0.16
CA LEU A 25 9.49 1.63 0.13
C LEU A 25 9.77 0.75 -1.11
N ALA A 26 10.51 1.27 -2.10
CA ALA A 26 10.97 0.47 -3.24
C ALA A 26 12.18 -0.40 -2.86
N TYR A 27 12.24 -1.63 -3.39
CA TYR A 27 13.46 -2.45 -3.32
C TYR A 27 14.61 -1.82 -4.12
N ASN A 28 14.32 -1.46 -5.38
CA ASN A 28 15.22 -0.68 -6.22
C ASN A 28 14.64 0.72 -6.44
N PRO A 29 15.15 1.76 -5.75
CA PRO A 29 14.66 3.13 -5.90
C PRO A 29 14.80 3.70 -7.32
N THR A 30 15.71 3.16 -8.13
CA THR A 30 15.90 3.60 -9.53
C THR A 30 14.83 3.05 -10.47
N SER A 31 14.01 2.08 -10.02
CA SER A 31 12.91 1.52 -10.81
C SER A 31 11.70 2.43 -10.94
N ILE A 32 11.56 3.41 -10.04
CA ILE A 32 10.52 4.43 -10.10
C ILE A 32 11.07 5.61 -10.87
N LYS A 33 10.54 5.85 -12.07
CA LYS A 33 11.04 6.91 -12.93
C LYS A 33 10.54 8.27 -12.46
N GLU A 34 11.30 9.31 -12.77
CA GLU A 34 10.91 10.70 -12.44
C GLU A 34 9.57 11.08 -13.07
N GLU A 35 9.28 10.58 -14.27
CA GLU A 35 7.99 10.74 -14.95
C GLU A 35 6.83 10.15 -14.14
N ASP A 36 7.03 8.95 -13.55
CA ASP A 36 6.02 8.31 -12.72
C ASP A 36 5.78 9.16 -11.46
N VAL A 37 6.85 9.57 -10.75
CA VAL A 37 6.77 10.44 -9.57
C VAL A 37 6.03 11.74 -9.90
N THR A 38 6.38 12.38 -11.02
CA THR A 38 5.80 13.65 -11.45
C THR A 38 4.30 13.54 -11.65
N GLU A 39 3.79 12.46 -12.23
CA GLU A 39 2.34 12.25 -12.38
C GLU A 39 1.65 12.10 -11.02
N TYR A 40 2.23 11.35 -10.08
CA TYR A 40 1.68 11.26 -8.72
C TYR A 40 1.65 12.63 -8.03
N ILE A 41 2.72 13.42 -8.14
CA ILE A 41 2.74 14.78 -7.56
C ILE A 41 1.65 15.64 -8.18
N ARG A 42 1.50 15.62 -9.51
CA ARG A 42 0.46 16.38 -10.21
C ARG A 42 -0.94 16.08 -9.68
N GLN A 43 -1.22 14.81 -9.37
CA GLN A 43 -2.52 14.41 -8.82
C GLN A 43 -2.67 14.82 -7.35
N TYR A 44 -1.64 14.60 -6.53
CA TYR A 44 -1.69 14.91 -5.10
C TYR A 44 -1.63 16.41 -4.78
N SER A 45 -1.14 17.24 -5.70
CA SER A 45 -1.18 18.71 -5.58
C SER A 45 -2.55 19.32 -5.91
N ARG A 46 -3.53 18.52 -6.34
CA ARG A 46 -4.90 19.03 -6.60
C ARG A 46 -5.58 19.43 -5.28
N PRO A 47 -6.41 20.49 -5.27
CA PRO A 47 -7.16 20.87 -4.08
C PRO A 47 -7.91 19.69 -3.46
N GLY A 48 -7.67 19.43 -2.17
CA GLY A 48 -8.30 18.35 -1.42
C GLY A 48 -7.69 16.95 -1.59
N ALA A 49 -6.75 16.74 -2.52
CA ALA A 49 -6.18 15.41 -2.77
C ALA A 49 -5.37 14.87 -1.58
N LEU A 50 -4.54 15.70 -0.94
CA LEU A 50 -3.84 15.32 0.30
C LEU A 50 -4.82 14.93 1.41
N ARG A 51 -5.87 15.73 1.61
CA ARG A 51 -6.91 15.44 2.61
C ARG A 51 -7.62 14.12 2.33
N ALA A 52 -7.98 13.87 1.07
CA ALA A 52 -8.58 12.61 0.66
C ALA A 52 -7.64 11.42 0.92
N GLY A 53 -6.35 11.55 0.62
CA GLY A 53 -5.35 10.52 0.91
C GLY A 53 -5.19 10.25 2.42
N PHE A 54 -5.10 11.30 3.23
CA PHE A 54 -4.94 11.16 4.68
C PHE A 54 -6.19 10.66 5.40
N ASN A 55 -7.39 10.90 4.84
CA ASN A 55 -8.64 10.42 5.42
C ASN A 55 -8.68 8.89 5.58
N TYR A 56 -8.11 8.11 4.65
CA TYR A 56 -8.00 6.65 4.81
C TYR A 56 -7.26 6.25 6.09
N TYR A 57 -6.24 7.02 6.49
CA TYR A 57 -5.52 6.73 7.71
C TYR A 57 -6.21 7.29 8.96
N ARG A 58 -7.08 8.29 8.82
CA ARG A 58 -7.93 8.78 9.91
C ARG A 58 -8.94 7.71 10.34
N THR A 59 -9.50 6.98 9.37
CA THR A 59 -10.50 5.92 9.61
C THR A 59 -9.90 4.54 9.86
N LEU A 60 -8.57 4.37 9.74
CA LEU A 60 -7.90 3.06 9.81
C LEU A 60 -8.34 2.18 11.01
N LEU A 61 -8.50 2.76 12.20
CA LEU A 61 -8.92 2.00 13.39
C LEU A 61 -10.40 1.62 13.35
N ASP A 62 -11.25 2.52 12.86
CA ASP A 62 -12.68 2.26 12.68
C ASP A 62 -12.88 1.18 11.60
N ASP A 63 -12.16 1.29 10.49
CA ASP A 63 -12.11 0.28 9.42
C ASP A 63 -11.68 -1.08 9.99
N GLY A 64 -10.70 -1.09 10.90
CA GLY A 64 -10.29 -2.30 11.63
C GLY A 64 -11.42 -2.90 12.47
N GLN A 65 -12.21 -2.09 13.18
CA GLN A 65 -13.37 -2.56 13.96
C GLN A 65 -14.48 -3.10 13.06
N TYR A 66 -14.77 -2.44 11.93
CA TYR A 66 -15.73 -2.95 10.95
C TYR A 66 -15.24 -4.27 10.33
N ASN A 67 -13.96 -4.36 10.00
CA ASN A 67 -13.38 -5.58 9.42
C ASN A 67 -13.45 -6.78 10.37
N GLN A 68 -13.35 -6.56 11.69
CA GLN A 68 -13.48 -7.63 12.68
C GLN A 68 -14.84 -8.33 12.62
N GLN A 69 -15.91 -7.62 12.23
CA GLN A 69 -17.25 -8.21 12.10
C GLN A 69 -17.31 -9.28 11.00
N TYR A 70 -16.43 -9.19 10.00
CA TYR A 70 -16.36 -10.15 8.90
C TYR A 70 -15.46 -11.36 9.22
N ASN A 71 -14.71 -11.35 10.32
CA ASN A 71 -13.88 -12.49 10.71
C ASN A 71 -14.69 -13.75 11.06
N GLU A 72 -15.98 -13.62 11.34
CA GLU A 72 -16.87 -14.76 11.59
C GLU A 72 -17.14 -15.60 10.33
N HIS A 73 -16.91 -15.03 9.14
CA HIS A 73 -17.15 -15.68 7.86
C HIS A 73 -15.88 -15.73 7.01
N LYS A 74 -15.25 -16.90 6.97
CA LYS A 74 -14.07 -17.10 6.12
C LYS A 74 -14.40 -16.91 4.64
N LEU A 75 -13.45 -16.32 3.91
CA LEU A 75 -13.50 -16.20 2.46
C LEU A 75 -13.33 -17.58 1.81
N THR A 76 -14.26 -17.96 0.94
CA THR A 76 -14.32 -19.31 0.34
C THR A 76 -13.80 -19.38 -1.10
N MET A 77 -13.59 -18.24 -1.76
CA MET A 77 -12.96 -18.21 -3.08
C MET A 77 -11.44 -18.42 -2.96
N PRO A 78 -10.76 -18.95 -4.00
CA PRO A 78 -9.30 -18.97 -4.04
C PRO A 78 -8.70 -17.55 -3.95
N ILE A 79 -7.65 -17.39 -3.15
CA ILE A 79 -6.93 -16.12 -2.94
C ILE A 79 -5.45 -16.31 -3.28
N LEU A 80 -4.90 -15.36 -4.05
CA LEU A 80 -3.47 -15.27 -4.34
C LEU A 80 -2.86 -14.08 -3.60
N ALA A 81 -2.01 -14.34 -2.60
CA ALA A 81 -1.46 -13.34 -1.69
C ALA A 81 0.06 -13.18 -1.85
N TYR A 82 0.50 -12.17 -2.61
CA TYR A 82 1.91 -11.85 -2.77
C TYR A 82 2.25 -10.44 -2.28
N CYS A 83 3.40 -10.32 -1.62
CA CYS A 83 4.00 -9.02 -1.33
C CYS A 83 5.51 -9.06 -1.55
N GLY A 84 6.13 -7.91 -1.79
CA GLY A 84 7.58 -7.84 -1.89
C GLY A 84 8.27 -8.25 -0.58
N GLU A 85 9.33 -9.04 -0.69
CA GLU A 85 10.15 -9.54 0.41
C GLU A 85 10.60 -8.42 1.37
N THR A 86 10.98 -7.26 0.82
CA THR A 86 11.46 -6.12 1.61
C THR A 86 10.34 -5.18 2.09
N SER A 87 9.07 -5.51 1.77
CA SER A 87 7.88 -4.84 2.30
C SER A 87 7.28 -5.68 3.43
N THR A 88 6.09 -6.25 3.26
CA THR A 88 5.51 -7.15 4.26
C THR A 88 5.88 -8.62 4.03
N GLY A 89 6.46 -8.99 2.89
CA GLY A 89 6.87 -10.36 2.59
C GLY A 89 5.78 -11.39 2.90
N ASP A 90 6.17 -12.48 3.57
CA ASP A 90 5.26 -13.58 3.94
C ASP A 90 4.22 -13.19 5.00
N TYR A 91 4.37 -12.05 5.70
CA TYR A 91 3.37 -11.61 6.69
C TYR A 91 2.01 -11.33 6.04
N LEU A 92 1.97 -10.96 4.76
CA LEU A 92 0.70 -10.81 4.04
C LEU A 92 -0.02 -12.17 3.97
N LEU A 93 0.67 -13.22 3.52
CA LEU A 93 0.11 -14.56 3.45
C LEU A 93 -0.38 -15.04 4.83
N GLN A 94 0.45 -14.86 5.87
CA GLN A 94 0.08 -15.22 7.24
C GLN A 94 -1.18 -14.48 7.72
N SER A 95 -1.33 -13.20 7.36
CA SER A 95 -2.50 -12.40 7.71
C SER A 95 -3.75 -12.91 7.02
N ILE A 96 -3.68 -13.25 5.73
CA ILE A 96 -4.83 -13.76 4.97
C ILE A 96 -5.25 -15.17 5.40
N LEU A 97 -4.31 -16.01 5.86
CA LEU A 97 -4.62 -17.34 6.42
C LEU A 97 -5.53 -17.27 7.68
N SER A 98 -5.58 -16.13 8.36
CA SER A 98 -6.52 -15.94 9.48
C SER A 98 -7.99 -15.82 9.02
N ILE A 99 -8.23 -15.47 7.76
CA ILE A 99 -9.57 -15.19 7.20
C ILE A 99 -9.95 -16.10 6.03
N SER A 100 -9.11 -17.04 5.61
CA SER A 100 -9.40 -18.01 4.54
C SER A 100 -8.54 -19.28 4.65
N GLU A 101 -9.07 -20.39 4.13
CA GLU A 101 -8.35 -21.67 4.01
C GLU A 101 -7.87 -21.94 2.56
N HIS A 102 -8.27 -21.09 1.60
CA HIS A 102 -7.98 -21.27 0.17
C HIS A 102 -6.98 -20.21 -0.31
N VAL A 103 -5.79 -20.19 0.29
CA VAL A 103 -4.80 -19.15 0.05
C VAL A 103 -3.51 -19.76 -0.47
N GLU A 104 -3.05 -19.26 -1.61
CA GLU A 104 -1.72 -19.49 -2.14
C GLU A 104 -0.96 -18.16 -2.17
N GLY A 105 0.37 -18.19 -2.13
CA GLY A 105 1.13 -16.95 -2.15
C GLY A 105 2.54 -17.06 -1.59
N GLY A 106 3.09 -15.92 -1.22
CA GLY A 106 4.41 -15.80 -0.60
C GLY A 106 5.06 -14.45 -0.85
N SER A 107 6.35 -14.37 -0.53
CA SER A 107 7.18 -13.21 -0.80
C SER A 107 7.72 -13.21 -2.24
N ILE A 108 7.69 -12.03 -2.87
CA ILE A 108 8.36 -11.79 -4.14
C ILE A 108 9.78 -11.35 -3.84
N LEU A 109 10.75 -12.19 -4.19
CA LEU A 109 12.18 -11.90 -4.03
C LEU A 109 12.57 -10.60 -4.75
N GLU A 110 13.48 -9.85 -4.13
CA GLU A 110 14.02 -8.60 -4.68
C GLU A 110 12.92 -7.59 -5.04
N CYS A 111 11.86 -7.56 -4.23
CA CYS A 111 10.71 -6.68 -4.44
C CYS A 111 10.36 -5.95 -3.14
N GLY A 112 9.91 -4.70 -3.30
CA GLY A 112 9.47 -3.84 -2.21
C GLY A 112 7.97 -3.63 -2.26
N HIS A 113 7.51 -2.47 -1.80
CA HIS A 113 6.09 -2.16 -1.74
C HIS A 113 5.44 -2.00 -3.12
N TYR A 114 6.19 -1.46 -4.09
CA TYR A 114 5.71 -1.22 -5.45
C TYR A 114 6.08 -2.38 -6.38
N SER A 115 5.25 -3.43 -6.39
CA SER A 115 5.44 -4.58 -7.27
C SER A 115 5.03 -4.26 -8.71
N ARG A 116 5.99 -4.21 -9.64
CA ARG A 116 5.73 -4.12 -11.10
C ARG A 116 6.20 -5.36 -11.88
N ARG A 117 6.66 -6.40 -11.19
CA ARG A 117 7.23 -7.60 -11.86
C ARG A 117 6.11 -8.47 -12.41
N THR A 118 5.84 -8.36 -13.71
CA THR A 118 4.76 -9.06 -14.43
C THR A 118 5.05 -10.53 -14.74
N THR A 119 6.28 -11.01 -14.56
CA THR A 119 6.73 -12.33 -15.02
C THR A 119 6.36 -13.51 -14.12
N TRP A 120 5.83 -13.29 -12.91
CA TRP A 120 5.53 -14.37 -11.96
C TRP A 120 4.04 -14.63 -11.74
N ILE A 121 3.15 -13.73 -12.21
CA ILE A 121 1.70 -13.81 -11.94
C ILE A 121 0.99 -14.74 -12.93
N LEU A 122 1.69 -15.25 -13.96
CA LEU A 122 1.13 -16.07 -15.02
C LEU A 122 1.95 -17.36 -15.22
N ASN A 123 1.86 -18.29 -14.27
CA ASN A 123 2.15 -19.71 -14.52
C ASN A 123 0.95 -20.53 -14.05
#